data_AF-A0A4R4WQM1-F1
#
_entry.id   AF-A0A4R4WQM1-F1
#
_cell.length_a   1.000
_cell.length_b   1.000
_cell.length_c   1.000
_cell.angle_alpha   90.00
_cell.angle_beta   90.00
_cell.angle_gamma   90.00
#
_symmetry.space_group_name_H-M   'P 1'
#
loop_
_entity.id
_entity.type
_entity.pdbx_description
1 polymer ?
#
loop_
_entity_poly.entity_id
_entity_poly.type
_entity_poly.pdbx_seq_one_letter_code
_entity_poly.pdbx_strand_id
1 'polypeptide(L)'
;MPSTPDASHADPAAWRIAVDASEGLVSAGTRLLHALPAFHGSFYLRPAGSLAGFALSFPLPARHRDELVWEAVELGSGGSPREITGQGSLRLGRRLAFAPVSGRCVEVPGGRYGRPYLKIVLTTRLPLALRWPPSAWRRLRPATLRLFTEIRPER
;
A
#
# COMPACT_ATOMS: atom_id res chain seq x y z
N MET A 1 3.67 -22.82 -31.21
CA MET A 1 2.74 -21.74 -30.85
C MET A 1 3.06 -21.35 -29.41
N PRO A 2 3.77 -20.25 -29.13
CA PRO A 2 3.90 -19.78 -27.76
C PRO A 2 2.53 -19.23 -27.35
N SER A 3 1.90 -19.87 -26.37
CA SER A 3 0.72 -19.38 -25.69
C SER A 3 0.99 -17.96 -25.19
N THR A 4 0.32 -16.98 -25.80
CA THR A 4 0.20 -15.63 -25.26
C THR A 4 -0.20 -15.77 -23.78
N PRO A 5 0.51 -15.18 -22.81
CA PRO A 5 0.02 -15.16 -21.45
C PRO A 5 -1.21 -14.25 -21.46
N ASP A 6 -2.38 -14.87 -21.56
CA ASP A 6 -3.66 -14.17 -21.44
C ASP A 6 -3.63 -13.34 -20.17
N ALA A 7 -4.04 -12.08 -20.31
CA ALA A 7 -3.94 -11.03 -19.32
C ALA A 7 -4.66 -11.39 -18.00
N SER A 8 -3.98 -12.13 -17.13
CA SER A 8 -4.55 -12.77 -15.93
C SER A 8 -5.05 -11.75 -14.89
N HIS A 9 -4.70 -10.48 -15.03
CA HIS A 9 -5.11 -9.38 -14.16
C HIS A 9 -6.08 -8.38 -14.81
N ALA A 10 -6.59 -8.67 -16.02
CA ALA A 10 -7.46 -7.74 -16.74
C ALA A 10 -8.91 -7.71 -16.22
N ASP A 11 -9.40 -8.79 -15.61
CA ASP A 11 -10.74 -8.86 -15.01
C ASP A 11 -10.69 -8.45 -13.53
N PRO A 12 -11.17 -7.25 -13.15
CA PRO A 12 -11.16 -6.81 -11.75
C PRO A 12 -12.08 -7.65 -10.85
N ALA A 13 -13.11 -8.30 -11.40
CA ALA A 13 -14.03 -9.16 -10.65
C ALA A 13 -13.43 -10.55 -10.36
N ALA A 14 -12.24 -10.85 -10.89
CA ALA A 14 -11.51 -12.06 -10.57
C ALA A 14 -10.58 -11.90 -9.36
N TRP A 15 -10.50 -10.72 -8.72
CA TRP A 15 -9.51 -10.42 -7.68
C TRP A 15 -10.09 -9.65 -6.50
N ARG A 16 -9.59 -9.97 -5.30
CA ARG A 16 -9.96 -9.30 -4.05
C ARG A 16 -8.76 -9.05 -3.16
N ILE A 17 -8.82 -7.95 -2.42
CA ILE A 17 -7.87 -7.64 -1.36
C ILE A 17 -8.13 -8.62 -0.20
N ALA A 18 -7.10 -9.34 0.21
CA ALA A 18 -7.16 -10.22 1.37
C ALA A 18 -7.06 -9.39 2.64
N VAL A 19 -8.20 -8.86 3.09
CA VAL A 19 -8.29 -8.02 4.30
C VAL A 19 -7.78 -8.77 5.55
N ASP A 20 -7.89 -10.10 5.57
CA ASP A 20 -7.35 -10.98 6.62
C ASP A 20 -5.82 -11.05 6.65
N ALA A 21 -5.17 -10.75 5.52
CA ALA A 21 -3.71 -10.72 5.37
C ALA A 21 -3.21 -9.31 5.04
N SER A 22 -3.89 -8.30 5.58
CA SER A 22 -3.64 -6.88 5.36
C SER A 22 -3.24 -6.20 6.65
N GLU A 23 -2.15 -5.45 6.64
CA GLU A 23 -1.70 -4.70 7.82
C GLU A 23 -1.03 -3.39 7.42
N GLY A 24 -1.51 -2.28 8.00
CA GLY A 24 -0.81 -1.00 7.99
C GLY A 24 -0.05 -0.79 9.31
N LEU A 25 1.17 -0.27 9.23
CA LEU A 25 2.01 0.01 10.40
C LEU A 25 2.59 1.41 10.30
N VAL A 26 2.59 2.13 11.42
CA VAL A 26 3.30 3.40 11.56
C VAL A 26 4.38 3.26 12.61
N SER A 27 5.64 3.45 12.20
CA SER A 27 6.80 3.31 13.07
C SER A 27 7.69 4.56 13.06
N ALA A 28 8.47 4.75 14.12
CA ALA A 28 9.58 5.70 14.17
C ALA A 28 10.87 4.95 14.49
N GLY A 29 11.69 4.69 13.47
CA GLY A 29 12.79 3.73 13.56
C GLY A 29 12.25 2.31 13.78
N THR A 30 12.78 1.61 14.80
CA THR A 30 12.33 0.26 15.18
C THR A 30 11.08 0.25 16.06
N ARG A 31 10.64 1.41 16.55
CA ARG A 31 9.50 1.52 17.47
C ARG A 31 8.20 1.62 16.69
N LEU A 32 7.28 0.68 16.95
CA LEU A 32 5.90 0.77 16.50
C LEU A 32 5.16 1.90 17.26
N LEU A 33 4.47 2.76 16.52
CA LEU A 33 3.64 3.85 17.06
C LEU A 33 2.15 3.52 16.96
N HIS A 34 1.71 3.02 15.80
CA HIS A 34 0.33 2.62 15.56
C HIS A 34 0.27 1.42 14.64
N ALA A 35 -0.59 0.45 14.97
CA ALA A 35 -1.11 -0.51 14.01
C ALA A 35 -2.39 0.04 13.39
N LEU A 36 -2.55 -0.17 12.08
CA LEU A 36 -3.71 0.19 11.28
C LEU A 36 -4.27 -1.14 10.74
N PRO A 37 -5.09 -1.84 11.54
CA PRO A 37 -5.47 -3.24 11.28
C PRO A 37 -6.44 -3.38 10.11
N ALA A 38 -7.00 -2.28 9.63
CA ALA A 38 -7.91 -2.26 8.50
C ALA A 38 -7.60 -1.06 7.61
N PHE A 39 -7.89 -1.22 6.33
CA PHE A 39 -7.96 -0.14 5.36
C PHE A 39 -9.07 -0.45 4.37
N HIS A 40 -9.52 0.56 3.65
CA HIS A 40 -10.40 0.39 2.49
C HIS A 40 -9.79 1.13 1.30
N GLY A 41 -10.18 0.73 0.09
CA GLY A 41 -9.72 1.38 -1.14
C GLY A 41 -9.38 0.40 -2.24
N SER A 42 -8.54 0.85 -3.16
CA SER A 42 -8.23 0.15 -4.41
C SER A 42 -6.73 0.13 -4.70
N PHE A 43 -6.33 -0.90 -5.45
CA PHE A 43 -5.03 -0.96 -6.13
C PHE A 43 -5.28 -0.93 -7.64
N TYR A 44 -4.48 -0.14 -8.35
CA TYR A 44 -4.50 -0.07 -9.80
C TYR A 44 -3.37 -0.94 -10.33
N LEU A 45 -3.71 -2.03 -11.02
CA LEU A 45 -2.74 -2.94 -11.63
C LEU A 45 -2.62 -2.65 -13.12
N ARG A 46 -1.41 -2.81 -13.65
CA ARG A 46 -1.19 -2.89 -15.10
C ARG A 46 -1.61 -4.28 -15.60
N PRO A 47 -1.88 -4.45 -16.91
CA PRO A 47 -2.23 -5.75 -17.48
C PRO A 47 -1.22 -6.87 -17.16
N ALA A 48 0.07 -6.52 -17.02
CA ALA A 48 1.14 -7.45 -16.65
C ALA A 48 1.25 -7.73 -15.12
N GLY A 49 0.28 -7.32 -14.31
CA GLY A 49 0.24 -7.57 -12.85
C GLY A 49 1.12 -6.65 -12.01
N SER A 50 1.86 -5.71 -12.62
CA SER A 50 2.65 -4.72 -11.88
C SER A 50 1.77 -3.60 -11.32
N LEU A 51 2.11 -3.09 -10.14
CA LEU A 51 1.34 -2.03 -9.49
C LEU A 51 1.54 -0.68 -10.20
N ALA A 52 0.43 -0.08 -10.69
CA ALA A 52 0.38 1.26 -11.28
C ALA A 52 0.07 2.36 -10.26
N GLY A 53 -0.66 2.02 -9.19
CA GLY A 53 -1.04 2.98 -8.17
C GLY A 53 -1.99 2.38 -7.14
N PHE A 54 -2.46 3.22 -6.24
CA PHE A 54 -3.43 2.86 -5.20
C PHE A 54 -4.13 4.10 -4.66
N ALA A 55 -5.31 3.91 -4.09
CA ALA A 55 -6.01 4.90 -3.28
C ALA A 55 -6.56 4.19 -2.05
N LEU A 56 -5.99 4.49 -0.88
CA LEU A 56 -6.25 3.78 0.36
C LEU A 56 -6.63 4.75 1.48
N SER A 57 -7.53 4.32 2.34
CA SER A 57 -7.95 5.04 3.54
C SER A 57 -7.79 4.15 4.75
N PHE A 58 -7.12 4.69 5.77
CA PHE A 58 -6.87 4.01 7.04
C PHE A 58 -7.67 4.69 8.15
N PRO A 59 -8.63 3.99 8.75
CA PRO A 59 -9.25 4.43 10.00
C PRO A 59 -8.18 4.60 11.07
N LEU A 60 -8.10 5.78 11.66
CA LEU A 60 -7.18 6.03 12.75
C LEU A 60 -7.78 5.60 14.10
N PRO A 61 -6.97 5.24 15.10
CA PRO A 61 -7.46 4.91 16.44
C PRO A 61 -8.32 6.05 17.02
N ALA A 62 -9.36 5.71 17.79
CA ALA A 62 -10.49 6.55 18.24
C ALA A 62 -10.19 7.97 18.78
N ARG A 63 -8.94 8.28 19.10
CA ARG A 63 -8.48 9.65 19.44
C ARG A 63 -8.40 10.57 18.21
N HIS A 64 -8.50 10.03 17.01
CA HIS A 64 -8.56 10.76 15.74
C HIS A 64 -9.89 10.43 15.05
N ARG A 65 -10.71 11.44 14.77
CA ARG A 65 -11.97 11.28 14.03
C ARG A 65 -11.77 11.23 12.52
N ASP A 66 -10.58 11.61 12.05
CA ASP A 66 -10.22 11.62 10.64
C ASP A 66 -9.58 10.30 10.22
N GLU A 67 -9.71 9.98 8.94
CA GLU A 67 -8.98 8.90 8.28
C GLU A 67 -7.68 9.43 7.66
N LEU A 68 -6.65 8.59 7.65
CA LEU A 68 -5.45 8.84 6.86
C LEU A 68 -5.67 8.28 5.46
N VAL A 69 -5.77 9.16 4.48
CA VAL A 69 -5.83 8.78 3.06
C VAL A 69 -4.43 8.81 2.48
N TRP A 70 -4.07 7.76 1.73
CA TRP A 70 -2.80 7.61 1.05
C TRP A 70 -3.06 7.17 -0.39
N GLU A 71 -2.62 7.99 -1.34
CA GLU A 71 -2.84 7.77 -2.75
C GLU A 71 -1.55 7.93 -3.53
N ALA A 72 -1.34 7.10 -4.53
CA ALA A 72 -0.28 7.29 -5.51
C ALA A 72 -0.77 6.82 -6.88
N VAL A 73 -0.46 7.60 -7.91
CA VAL A 73 -0.73 7.27 -9.30
C VAL A 73 0.58 7.19 -10.06
N GLU A 74 0.57 6.49 -11.19
CA GLU A 74 1.71 6.41 -12.11
C GLU A 74 3.02 5.91 -11.46
N LEU A 75 2.93 4.93 -10.57
CA LEU A 75 4.10 4.31 -9.94
C LEU A 75 4.99 3.65 -10.99
N GLY A 76 6.27 4.05 -11.03
CA GLY A 76 7.29 3.51 -11.92
C GLY A 76 8.06 2.34 -11.30
N SER A 77 9.01 1.80 -12.07
CA SER A 77 9.91 0.74 -11.61
C SER A 77 11.08 1.30 -10.79
N GLY A 78 11.37 0.70 -9.63
CA GLY A 78 12.37 1.17 -8.66
C GLY A 78 13.81 0.72 -8.88
N GLY A 79 14.15 0.16 -10.03
CA GLY A 79 15.47 -0.41 -10.35
C GLY A 79 15.46 -1.93 -10.56
N SER A 80 14.39 -2.61 -10.15
CA SER A 80 14.10 -4.01 -10.50
C SER A 80 12.63 -4.17 -10.92
N PRO A 81 12.26 -5.23 -11.68
CA PRO A 81 10.88 -5.41 -12.18
C PRO A 81 9.81 -5.52 -11.08
N ARG A 82 10.24 -5.84 -9.85
CA ARG A 82 9.37 -6.04 -8.69
C ARG A 82 9.33 -4.84 -7.77
N GLU A 83 10.27 -3.91 -7.92
CA GLU A 83 10.33 -2.70 -7.14
C GLU A 83 9.53 -1.61 -7.80
N ILE A 84 8.81 -0.86 -6.98
CA ILE A 84 7.98 0.25 -7.40
C ILE A 84 8.40 1.50 -6.65
N THR A 85 8.45 2.62 -7.36
CA THR A 85 8.77 3.93 -6.81
C THR A 85 7.88 4.99 -7.44
N GLY A 86 7.65 6.08 -6.71
CA GLY A 86 6.88 7.20 -7.23
C GLY A 86 6.66 8.26 -6.18
N GLN A 87 5.65 9.11 -6.43
CA GLN A 87 5.16 10.09 -5.47
C GLN A 87 3.74 9.72 -5.05
N GLY A 88 3.42 9.96 -3.79
CA GLY A 88 2.08 9.80 -3.26
C GLY A 88 1.64 11.02 -2.49
N SER A 89 0.33 11.20 -2.41
CA SER A 89 -0.31 12.16 -1.55
C SER A 89 -0.78 11.48 -0.26
N LEU A 90 -0.60 12.15 0.86
CA LEU A 90 -1.11 11.76 2.16
C LEU A 90 -2.04 12.87 2.64
N ARG A 91 -3.24 12.50 3.04
CA ARG A 91 -4.24 13.44 3.54
C ARG A 91 -4.78 12.99 4.89
N LEU A 92 -4.86 13.93 5.82
CA LEU A 92 -5.46 13.74 7.13
C LEU A 92 -6.38 14.92 7.44
N GLY A 93 -7.69 14.69 7.38
CA GLY A 93 -8.68 15.76 7.42
C GLY A 93 -8.43 16.78 6.30
N ARG A 94 -8.15 18.04 6.68
CA ARG A 94 -7.82 19.16 5.76
C ARG A 94 -6.34 19.27 5.40
N ARG A 95 -5.47 18.45 5.99
CA ARG A 95 -4.02 18.53 5.77
C ARG A 95 -3.64 17.60 4.63
N LEU A 96 -2.94 18.12 3.64
CA LEU A 96 -2.41 17.38 2.50
C LEU A 96 -0.89 17.54 2.47
N ALA A 97 -0.19 16.47 2.17
CA ALA A 97 1.25 16.48 1.95
C ALA A 97 1.64 15.46 0.88
N PHE A 98 2.76 15.69 0.22
CA PHE A 98 3.31 14.77 -0.77
C PHE A 98 4.57 14.11 -0.22
N ALA A 99 4.75 12.84 -0.53
CA ALA A 99 5.91 12.07 -0.08
C ALA A 99 6.29 11.02 -1.12
N PRO A 100 7.60 10.69 -1.23
CA PRO A 100 8.03 9.55 -2.01
C PRO A 100 7.37 8.27 -1.50
N VAL A 101 6.96 7.44 -2.44
CA VAL A 101 6.47 6.08 -2.20
C VAL A 101 7.50 5.11 -2.77
N SER A 102 7.82 4.09 -1.99
CA SER A 102 8.59 2.94 -2.46
C SER A 102 7.92 1.65 -2.02
N GLY A 103 8.17 0.57 -2.75
CA GLY A 103 7.55 -0.69 -2.42
C GLY A 103 7.99 -1.84 -3.31
N ARG A 104 7.32 -2.96 -3.12
CA ARG A 104 7.45 -4.15 -3.94
C ARG A 104 6.09 -4.74 -4.24
N CYS A 105 5.92 -5.20 -5.48
CA CYS A 105 4.77 -5.97 -5.92
C CYS A 105 5.30 -7.23 -6.58
N VAL A 106 4.93 -8.39 -6.03
CA VAL A 106 5.46 -9.68 -6.48
C VAL A 106 4.32 -10.66 -6.65
N GLU A 107 4.27 -11.32 -7.80
CA GLU A 107 3.42 -12.49 -7.98
C GLU A 107 4.06 -13.69 -7.27
N VAL A 108 3.27 -14.34 -6.41
CA VAL A 108 3.66 -15.55 -5.69
C VAL A 108 2.99 -16.72 -6.38
N PRO A 109 3.76 -17.63 -7.01
CA PRO A 109 3.20 -18.82 -7.65
C PRO A 109 2.65 -19.78 -6.58
N GLY A 110 1.55 -20.46 -6.89
CA GLY A 110 1.05 -21.58 -6.09
C GLY A 110 0.76 -21.25 -4.62
N GLY A 111 -0.03 -20.20 -4.35
CA GLY A 111 -0.44 -19.81 -3.00
C GLY A 111 -1.24 -20.91 -2.26
N ARG A 112 -1.88 -20.56 -1.14
CA ARG A 112 -2.54 -21.50 -0.20
C ARG A 112 -3.54 -22.51 -0.82
N TYR A 113 -3.90 -22.34 -2.09
CA TYR A 113 -4.79 -23.23 -2.87
C TYR A 113 -4.31 -23.48 -4.31
N GLY A 114 -2.99 -23.41 -4.56
CA GLY A 114 -2.41 -23.66 -5.90
C GLY A 114 -2.64 -22.55 -6.92
N ARG A 115 -3.31 -21.44 -6.54
CA ARG A 115 -3.53 -20.28 -7.41
C ARG A 115 -2.51 -19.17 -7.13
N PRO A 116 -2.04 -18.45 -8.16
CA PRO A 116 -1.16 -17.31 -7.97
C PRO A 116 -1.88 -16.17 -7.24
N TYR A 117 -1.11 -15.36 -6.50
CA TYR A 117 -1.60 -14.14 -5.85
C TYR A 117 -0.53 -13.06 -5.83
N LEU A 118 -0.92 -11.80 -5.69
CA LEU A 118 0.03 -10.69 -5.60
C LEU A 118 0.31 -10.36 -4.13
N LYS A 119 1.59 -10.22 -3.79
CA LYS A 119 2.06 -9.74 -2.50
C LYS A 119 2.59 -8.32 -2.67
N ILE A 120 1.99 -7.39 -1.93
CA ILE A 120 2.30 -5.96 -2.03
C ILE A 120 2.85 -5.45 -0.70
N VAL A 121 3.97 -4.75 -0.77
CA VAL A 121 4.54 -3.98 0.34
C VAL A 121 4.74 -2.55 -0.13
N LEU A 122 4.15 -1.58 0.55
CA LEU A 122 4.35 -0.16 0.28
C LEU A 122 4.94 0.54 1.49
N THR A 123 5.70 1.59 1.27
CA THR A 123 6.30 2.40 2.33
C THR A 123 6.38 3.87 1.91
N THR A 124 6.11 4.76 2.85
CA THR A 124 6.35 6.19 2.71
C THR A 124 6.75 6.82 4.05
N ARG A 125 7.52 7.91 4.02
CA ARG A 125 7.81 8.71 5.22
C ARG A 125 6.68 9.72 5.41
N LEU A 126 6.12 9.78 6.61
CA LEU A 126 5.05 10.71 6.95
C LEU A 126 5.58 12.15 7.02
N PRO A 127 5.08 13.08 6.18
CA PRO A 127 5.52 14.47 6.19
C PRO A 127 5.11 15.22 7.46
N LEU A 128 5.92 16.21 7.84
CA LEU A 128 5.65 17.04 9.02
C LEU A 128 4.36 17.86 8.93
N ALA A 129 3.96 18.22 7.71
CA ALA A 129 2.74 18.95 7.44
C ALA A 129 1.46 18.22 7.90
N LEU A 130 1.47 16.88 8.00
CA LEU A 130 0.32 16.12 8.50
C LEU A 130 0.12 16.30 10.02
N ARG A 131 1.18 16.66 10.74
CA ARG A 131 1.25 16.72 12.21
C ARG A 131 0.73 15.44 12.88
N TRP A 132 0.99 14.30 12.26
CA TRP A 132 0.63 12.98 12.75
C TRP A 132 1.71 11.94 12.36
N PRO A 133 2.04 10.99 13.25
CA PRO A 133 1.52 10.79 14.61
C PRO A 133 2.13 11.74 15.66
N PRO A 134 1.36 12.28 16.64
CA PRO A 134 1.83 13.14 17.73
C PRO A 134 3.13 12.70 18.41
N SER A 135 3.27 11.40 18.62
CA SER A 135 4.40 10.76 19.31
C SER A 135 5.73 10.86 18.55
N ALA A 136 5.70 10.96 17.22
CA ALA A 136 6.90 11.11 16.40
C ALA A 136 7.48 12.52 16.49
N TRP A 137 6.62 13.55 16.59
CA TRP A 137 7.02 14.97 16.66
C TRP A 137 7.81 15.30 17.92
N ARG A 138 7.43 14.72 19.06
CA ARG A 138 8.09 14.97 20.35
C ARG A 138 9.59 14.67 20.35
N ARG A 139 10.06 13.83 19.41
CA ARG A 139 11.48 13.45 19.29
C ARG A 139 12.07 13.79 17.92
N LEU A 140 11.35 14.57 17.10
CA LEU A 140 11.73 14.91 15.72
C LEU A 140 12.16 13.69 14.90
N ARG A 141 11.57 12.52 15.16
CA ARG A 141 11.91 11.29 14.44
C ARG A 141 10.96 11.13 13.27
N PRO A 142 11.47 10.96 12.04
CA PRO A 142 10.61 10.69 10.88
C PRO A 142 9.79 9.43 11.13
N ALA A 143 8.47 9.55 11.06
CA ALA A 143 7.58 8.39 11.09
C ALA A 143 7.47 7.79 9.69
N THR A 144 7.32 6.48 9.62
CA THR A 144 7.18 5.71 8.38
C THR A 144 5.85 4.99 8.40
N LEU A 145 5.05 5.16 7.36
CA LEU A 145 3.88 4.34 7.08
C LEU A 145 4.34 3.18 6.20
N ARG A 146 4.00 1.96 6.60
CA ARG A 146 4.20 0.74 5.83
C ARG A 146 2.85 0.06 5.66
N LEU A 147 2.60 -0.46 4.46
CA LEU A 147 1.48 -1.33 4.17
C LEU A 147 1.99 -2.69 3.73
N PHE A 148 1.34 -3.73 4.22
CA PHE A 148 1.41 -5.08 3.69
C PHE A 148 -0.01 -5.52 3.29
N THR A 149 -0.15 -6.13 2.12
CA THR A 149 -1.40 -6.76 1.68
C THR A 149 -1.16 -7.85 0.65
N GLU A 150 -2.16 -8.71 0.48
CA GLU A 150 -2.24 -9.65 -0.63
C GLU A 150 -3.47 -9.34 -1.50
N ILE A 151 -3.32 -9.47 -2.82
CA ILE A 151 -4.45 -9.50 -3.76
C ILE A 151 -4.58 -10.94 -4.24
N ARG A 152 -5.69 -11.57 -3.90
CA ARG A 152 -5.97 -12.99 -4.15
C ARG A 152 -7.08 -13.12 -5.19
N PRO A 153 -7.12 -14.21 -5.96
CA PRO A 153 -8.23 -14.45 -6.86
C PRO A 153 -9.55 -14.62 -6.08
N GLU A 154 -10.63 -14.16 -6.69
CA GLU A 154 -11.99 -14.56 -6.35
C GLU A 154 -12.16 -16.04 -6.73
N ARG A 155 -12.94 -16.79 -5.94
CA ARG A 155 -12.91 -18.26 -5.92
C ARG A 155 -13.15 -18.91 -7.28
#